data_AF-A0A7X7NKR1-F1
#
_entry.id   AF-A0A7X7NKR1-F1
#
_cell.length_a   1.000
_cell.length_b   1.000
_cell.length_c   1.000
_cell.angle_alpha   90.00
_cell.angle_beta   90.00
_cell.angle_gamma   90.00
#
_symmetry.space_group_name_H-M   'P 1'
#
loop_
_entity.id
_entity.type
_entity.pdbx_description
1 polymer ?
#
loop_
_entity_poly.entity_id
_entity_poly.type
_entity_poly.pdbx_seq_one_letter_code
_entity_poly.pdbx_strand_id
1 'polypeptide(L)'
;MSDAFPAGSGPGATANPQDEQERTAVELRCAYPGCTRPPAAPRPGVGRRPRYCEQVVAGTMHSRQNARTARLALQAAGTPGEDVAAGEPVTMARAQASLLLERLEQVVADQAQLLTQTLDQVRVMGDPSAMQAELASVTTSARAEAEQARAEAAAADRARLAAETARAAAEADRADADDAVAEAEQVRAVAEAEAEVARTAAAAASATAEQAEARYRETVSDLHESRQQVERLEQDLAAALSRAELGEQAAVTQQARAEAAETDRDRLAGELTAATARGDREAERAELAEAAAEHLRQHIEAQAAELAETRAAARAEAAAATARIDTLTTDLRAARTDLDTAHTRTAQLAAELAESRAKASAAAAAAETEQVRLAGELTAAQVAAAAQHTADTATITDLRHQVDDTRAQAAAVTADLAGLRAELTAAQAALTAAQDHATARITDLVAARDQATEQLQQLRHELADLRKHSSDDKTHKPTQGRRRDREDPQ
;
A
#
# COMPACT_ATOMS: atom_id res chain seq x y z
N MET A 1 11.56 6.51 -36.76
CA MET A 1 10.08 6.42 -36.65
C MET A 1 9.80 5.76 -35.31
N SER A 2 10.08 6.33 -34.15
CA SER A 2 9.89 7.71 -33.63
C SER A 2 8.42 8.06 -33.44
N ASP A 3 7.72 7.32 -32.57
CA ASP A 3 6.48 7.79 -31.97
C ASP A 3 6.67 7.93 -30.46
N ALA A 4 6.64 9.20 -30.05
CA ALA A 4 6.74 9.69 -28.70
C ALA A 4 5.34 9.70 -28.06
N PHE A 5 5.19 9.06 -26.91
CA PHE A 5 4.00 9.21 -26.06
C PHE A 5 4.20 10.40 -25.10
N PRO A 6 3.20 11.30 -24.96
CA PRO A 6 3.33 12.48 -24.11
C PRO A 6 2.98 12.18 -22.66
N ALA A 7 3.71 12.86 -21.77
CA ALA A 7 3.46 12.92 -20.34
C ALA A 7 2.10 13.58 -20.01
N GLY A 8 1.24 12.85 -19.31
CA GLY A 8 0.01 13.37 -18.72
C GLY A 8 0.29 14.04 -17.38
N SER A 9 -0.08 15.32 -17.30
CA SER A 9 0.05 16.19 -16.13
C SER A 9 -1.26 16.30 -15.34
N GLY A 10 -1.17 16.08 -14.02
CA GLY A 10 -1.94 16.72 -12.94
C GLY A 10 -3.33 16.15 -12.57
N PRO A 11 -3.95 16.60 -11.45
CA PRO A 11 -3.39 17.26 -10.25
C PRO A 11 -3.87 16.60 -8.93
N GLY A 12 -2.97 16.39 -7.96
CA GLY A 12 -3.31 15.95 -6.61
C GLY A 12 -2.79 16.95 -5.59
N ALA A 13 -3.70 17.75 -5.03
CA ALA A 13 -3.44 18.88 -4.16
C ALA A 13 -2.61 18.49 -2.92
N THR A 14 -1.36 18.96 -2.87
CA THR A 14 -0.64 19.12 -1.60
C THR A 14 -1.13 20.42 -0.97
N ALA A 15 -1.94 20.30 0.08
CA ALA A 15 -2.29 21.42 0.93
C ALA A 15 -0.99 22.00 1.51
N ASN A 16 -0.68 23.23 1.11
CA ASN A 16 0.46 23.98 1.59
C ASN A 16 0.17 24.45 3.03
N PRO A 17 0.94 24.05 4.06
CA PRO A 17 0.70 24.44 5.45
C PRO A 17 0.96 25.94 5.73
N GLN A 18 1.29 26.72 4.70
CA GLN A 18 1.49 28.17 4.79
C GLN A 18 0.19 28.97 4.55
N ASP A 19 -0.82 28.42 3.87
CA ASP A 19 -2.05 29.16 3.55
C ASP A 19 -3.06 29.24 4.70
N GLU A 20 -2.90 28.44 5.76
CA GLU A 20 -3.68 28.58 6.99
C GLU A 20 -3.10 29.62 7.97
N GLN A 21 -1.87 30.10 7.74
CA GLN A 21 -1.22 31.07 8.63
C GLN A 21 -1.58 32.53 8.32
N GLU A 22 -2.16 32.83 7.16
CA GLU A 22 -2.50 34.21 6.75
C GLU A 22 -3.98 34.59 6.99
N ARG A 23 -4.88 33.62 7.27
CA ARG A 23 -6.33 33.90 7.37
C ARG A 23 -6.86 34.35 8.74
N THR A 24 -6.00 34.59 9.72
CA THR A 24 -6.40 35.24 10.99
C THR A 24 -5.50 36.42 11.35
N ALA A 25 -5.29 37.33 10.40
CA ALA A 25 -4.86 38.70 10.71
C ALA A 25 -6.09 39.56 11.09
N VAL A 26 -6.87 39.11 12.08
CA VAL A 26 -7.68 40.06 12.86
C VAL A 26 -6.65 40.89 13.63
N GLU A 27 -6.64 42.21 13.43
CA GLU A 27 -5.80 43.16 14.13
C GLU A 27 -5.87 42.95 15.65
N LEU A 28 -5.03 42.06 16.19
CA LEU A 28 -4.89 41.87 17.62
C LEU A 28 -4.22 43.14 18.13
N ARG A 29 -4.98 43.96 18.86
CA ARG A 29 -4.47 45.13 19.57
C ARG A 29 -3.99 44.72 20.96
N CYS A 30 -3.06 45.47 21.53
CA CYS A 30 -2.58 45.26 22.88
C CYS A 30 -3.75 45.25 23.88
N ALA A 31 -3.86 44.21 24.70
CA ALA A 31 -4.96 44.05 25.66
C ALA A 31 -4.91 44.97 26.90
N TYR A 32 -4.00 45.97 26.91
CA TYR A 32 -3.89 46.98 27.97
C TYR A 32 -4.99 48.05 27.78
N PRO A 33 -5.75 48.44 28.83
CA PRO A 33 -6.85 49.39 28.70
C PRO A 33 -6.43 50.69 28.00
N GLY A 34 -7.11 51.07 26.92
CA GLY A 34 -6.83 52.29 26.15
C GLY A 34 -5.63 52.22 25.18
N CYS A 35 -4.97 51.07 25.01
CA CYS A 35 -3.86 50.92 24.06
C CYS A 35 -4.32 50.42 22.69
N THR A 36 -3.90 51.10 21.62
CA THR A 36 -4.20 50.71 20.22
C THR A 36 -3.01 50.07 19.48
N ARG A 37 -1.86 49.91 20.14
CA ARG A 37 -0.62 49.37 19.52
C ARG A 37 -0.70 47.84 19.33
N PRO A 38 0.01 47.27 18.34
CA PRO A 38 0.09 45.82 18.18
C PRO A 38 0.88 45.15 19.34
N PRO A 39 0.56 43.89 19.70
CA PRO A 39 1.31 43.09 20.66
C PRO A 39 2.76 42.86 20.23
N ALA A 40 3.63 42.49 21.19
CA ALA A 40 5.03 42.22 20.92
C ALA A 40 5.21 41.03 19.95
N ALA A 41 6.31 41.03 19.19
CA ALA A 41 6.64 39.92 18.30
C ALA A 41 6.90 38.62 19.12
N PRO A 42 6.46 37.44 18.63
CA PRO A 42 6.75 36.19 19.30
C PRO A 42 8.27 35.94 19.35
N ARG A 43 8.78 35.53 20.51
CA ARG A 43 10.18 35.10 20.64
C ARG A 43 10.36 33.71 19.99
N PRO A 44 11.46 33.46 19.27
CA PRO A 44 11.72 32.15 18.67
C PRO A 44 11.67 31.05 19.74
N GLY A 45 10.90 29.99 19.50
CA GLY A 45 10.81 28.82 20.39
C GLY A 45 9.70 28.82 21.45
N VAL A 46 8.87 29.88 21.55
CA VAL A 46 7.73 29.93 22.49
C VAL A 46 6.41 29.96 21.74
N GLY A 47 5.66 28.85 21.77
CA GLY A 47 4.54 28.55 20.87
C GLY A 47 3.26 29.41 20.98
N ARG A 48 3.22 30.47 21.81
CA ARG A 48 2.07 31.38 21.88
C ARG A 48 2.51 32.84 21.75
N ARG A 49 1.86 33.57 20.85
CA ARG A 49 2.06 35.02 20.65
C ARG A 49 1.67 35.79 21.93
N PRO A 50 2.48 36.76 22.39
CA PRO A 50 2.18 37.54 23.58
C PRO A 50 0.98 38.48 23.33
N ARG A 51 0.19 38.75 24.38
CA ARG A 51 -1.05 39.57 24.30
C ARG A 51 -0.85 41.07 24.53
N TYR A 52 0.36 41.50 24.92
CA TYR A 52 0.67 42.88 25.27
C TYR A 52 1.88 43.39 24.46
N CYS A 53 2.01 44.70 24.28
CA CYS A 53 3.07 45.29 23.47
C CYS A 53 4.42 45.43 24.20
N GLU A 54 4.46 45.21 25.53
CA GLU A 54 5.65 45.28 26.40
C GLU A 54 6.42 46.63 26.38
N GLN A 55 5.91 47.63 25.67
CA GLN A 55 6.44 48.99 25.65
C GLN A 55 5.91 49.83 26.81
N VAL A 56 6.71 50.82 27.23
CA VAL A 56 6.29 51.85 28.18
C VAL A 56 5.51 52.93 27.44
N VAL A 57 4.23 53.10 27.77
CA VAL A 57 3.35 54.14 27.21
C VAL A 57 2.78 54.93 28.39
N ALA A 58 2.84 56.26 28.32
CA ALA A 58 2.43 57.15 29.42
C ALA A 58 3.06 56.79 30.79
N GLY A 59 4.34 56.40 30.79
CA GLY A 59 5.10 56.08 32.01
C GLY A 59 4.86 54.67 32.58
N THR A 60 3.97 53.85 31.99
CA THR A 60 3.69 52.48 32.46
C THR A 60 4.00 51.44 31.39
N MET A 61 4.72 50.37 31.74
CA MET A 61 4.98 49.25 30.83
C MET A 61 3.71 48.42 30.61
N HIS A 62 3.34 48.18 29.35
CA HIS A 62 2.17 47.38 29.00
C HIS A 62 2.46 45.88 29.14
N SER A 63 2.24 45.35 30.34
CA SER A 63 2.38 43.94 30.69
C SER A 63 1.10 43.42 31.35
N ARG A 64 0.97 42.09 31.52
CA ARG A 64 -0.17 41.46 32.22
C ARG A 64 -0.36 42.01 33.63
N GLN A 65 0.74 42.22 34.36
CA GLN A 65 0.75 42.74 35.72
C GLN A 65 0.14 44.14 35.76
N ASN A 66 0.65 45.05 34.93
CA ASN A 66 0.23 46.45 34.92
C ASN A 66 -1.17 46.65 34.33
N ALA A 67 -1.59 45.80 33.38
CA ALA A 67 -2.95 45.80 32.86
C ALA A 67 -3.97 45.42 33.95
N ARG A 68 -3.62 44.50 34.85
CA ARG A 68 -4.46 44.15 36.01
C ARG A 68 -4.55 45.33 36.98
N THR A 69 -3.43 45.96 37.32
CA THR A 69 -3.39 47.13 38.21
C THR A 69 -4.18 48.31 37.63
N ALA A 70 -4.04 48.59 36.33
CA ALA A 70 -4.80 49.65 35.65
C ALA A 70 -6.31 49.39 35.64
N ARG A 71 -6.75 48.12 35.47
CA ARG A 71 -8.17 47.75 35.57
C ARG A 71 -8.71 47.90 36.98
N LEU A 72 -7.92 47.54 38.00
CA LEU A 72 -8.29 47.74 39.40
C LEU A 72 -8.38 49.24 39.75
N ALA A 73 -7.48 50.07 39.23
CA ALA A 73 -7.54 51.53 39.39
C ALA A 73 -8.78 52.14 38.70
N LEU A 74 -9.16 51.65 37.51
CA LEU A 74 -10.39 52.06 36.83
C LEU A 74 -11.67 51.60 37.55
N GLN A 75 -11.63 50.44 38.23
CA GLN A 75 -12.73 49.98 39.09
C GLN A 75 -12.83 50.80 40.38
N ALA A 76 -11.70 51.21 40.97
CA ALA A 76 -11.67 52.09 42.14
C ALA A 76 -12.15 53.52 41.82
N ALA A 77 -12.06 53.96 40.56
CA ALA A 77 -12.56 55.25 40.10
C ALA A 77 -14.07 55.27 39.78
N GLY A 78 -14.77 54.13 39.92
CA GLY A 78 -16.18 53.95 39.51
C GLY A 78 -17.22 53.92 40.63
N THR A 79 -16.85 54.18 41.90
CA THR A 79 -17.80 54.24 43.02
C THR A 79 -18.22 55.68 43.34
N PRO A 80 -19.51 56.07 43.21
CA PRO A 80 -20.02 57.34 43.69
C PRO A 80 -20.03 57.33 45.24
N GLY A 81 -19.45 58.37 45.85
CA GLY A 81 -19.56 58.60 47.29
C GLY A 81 -20.91 59.19 47.64
N GLU A 82 -21.57 58.62 48.65
CA GLU A 82 -22.69 59.25 49.36
C GLU A 82 -22.15 60.04 50.56
N ASP A 83 -22.46 61.34 50.54
CA ASP A 83 -22.32 62.29 51.63
C ASP A 83 -23.36 62.01 52.74
N VAL A 84 -22.93 61.86 53.99
CA VAL A 84 -23.79 62.14 55.15
C VAL A 84 -23.01 62.92 56.21
N ALA A 85 -23.61 64.06 56.55
CA ALA A 85 -23.10 65.13 57.38
C ALA A 85 -22.93 64.78 58.87
N ALA A 86 -22.09 65.59 59.52
CA ALA A 86 -21.73 65.53 60.92
C ALA A 86 -22.86 65.94 61.90
N GLY A 87 -22.97 65.20 63.01
CA GLY A 87 -23.68 65.60 64.22
C GLY A 87 -23.61 64.56 65.35
N GLU A 88 -23.03 64.97 66.48
CA GLU A 88 -23.09 64.40 67.84
C GLU A 88 -22.00 63.42 68.35
N PRO A 89 -21.29 63.76 69.45
CA PRO A 89 -20.18 62.97 69.99
C PRO A 89 -20.62 62.00 71.11
N VAL A 90 -19.84 60.91 71.24
CA VAL A 90 -19.72 59.98 72.39
C VAL A 90 -20.49 58.63 72.33
N THR A 91 -21.42 58.38 71.39
CA THR A 91 -21.99 57.02 71.16
C THR A 91 -21.32 56.26 69.99
N MET A 92 -20.74 56.99 69.02
CA MET A 92 -20.10 56.41 67.83
C MET A 92 -18.83 55.61 68.12
N ALA A 93 -18.06 55.96 69.15
CA ALA A 93 -16.93 55.12 69.58
C ALA A 93 -17.40 53.79 70.18
N ARG A 94 -18.63 53.71 70.72
CA ARG A 94 -19.25 52.48 71.24
C ARG A 94 -19.92 51.65 70.14
N ALA A 95 -20.56 52.30 69.16
CA ALA A 95 -21.12 51.66 67.97
C ALA A 95 -20.03 51.16 67.01
N GLN A 96 -18.93 51.91 66.85
CA GLN A 96 -17.77 51.48 66.08
C GLN A 96 -16.98 50.39 66.82
N ALA A 97 -16.97 50.40 68.16
CA ALA A 97 -16.50 49.27 68.95
C ALA A 97 -17.42 48.04 68.83
N SER A 98 -18.75 48.17 68.80
CA SER A 98 -19.67 47.03 68.60
C SER A 98 -19.62 46.48 67.17
N LEU A 99 -19.39 47.33 66.16
CA LEU A 99 -19.21 46.90 64.78
C LEU A 99 -17.82 46.28 64.53
N LEU A 100 -16.78 46.76 65.24
CA LEU A 100 -15.50 46.06 65.34
C LEU A 100 -15.64 44.74 66.10
N LEU A 101 -16.51 44.65 67.11
CA LEU A 101 -16.81 43.40 67.83
C LEU A 101 -17.62 42.42 66.99
N GLU A 102 -18.65 42.84 66.25
CA GLU A 102 -19.38 41.98 65.29
C GLU A 102 -18.47 41.52 64.14
N ARG A 103 -17.59 42.39 63.66
CA ARG A 103 -16.59 42.00 62.66
C ARG A 103 -15.53 41.07 63.24
N LEU A 104 -15.17 41.25 64.51
CA LEU A 104 -14.31 40.31 65.23
C LEU A 104 -15.03 38.97 65.42
N GLU A 105 -16.31 38.96 65.78
CA GLU A 105 -17.16 37.77 65.90
C GLU A 105 -17.30 37.04 64.57
N GLN A 106 -17.46 37.78 63.46
CA GLN A 106 -17.49 37.20 62.11
C GLN A 106 -16.12 36.63 61.72
N VAL A 107 -15.02 37.36 61.95
CA VAL A 107 -13.67 36.84 61.69
C VAL A 107 -13.37 35.62 62.56
N VAL A 108 -13.88 35.58 63.80
CA VAL A 108 -13.79 34.43 64.71
C VAL A 108 -14.65 33.28 64.21
N ALA A 109 -15.85 33.53 63.68
CA ALA A 109 -16.72 32.51 63.09
C ALA A 109 -16.11 31.93 61.79
N ASP A 110 -15.55 32.78 60.93
CA ASP A 110 -14.85 32.38 59.72
C ASP A 110 -13.58 31.58 60.07
N GLN A 111 -12.83 32.01 61.10
CA GLN A 111 -11.70 31.23 61.62
C GLN A 111 -12.16 29.89 62.23
N ALA A 112 -13.28 29.86 62.95
CA ALA A 112 -13.84 28.63 63.50
C ALA A 112 -14.31 27.67 62.39
N GLN A 113 -14.89 28.18 61.31
CA GLN A 113 -15.26 27.39 60.14
C GLN A 113 -14.03 26.88 59.39
N LEU A 114 -13.01 27.72 59.20
CA LEU A 114 -11.76 27.30 58.59
C LEU A 114 -11.05 26.24 59.44
N LEU A 115 -11.03 26.42 60.77
CA LEU A 115 -10.50 25.45 61.73
C LEU A 115 -11.31 24.16 61.72
N THR A 116 -12.63 24.23 61.55
CA THR A 116 -13.50 23.04 61.43
C THR A 116 -13.20 22.29 60.13
N GLN A 117 -13.07 23.01 59.00
CA GLN A 117 -12.70 22.41 57.73
C GLN A 117 -11.28 21.81 57.76
N THR A 118 -10.33 22.48 58.40
CA THR A 118 -8.98 21.93 58.57
C THR A 118 -8.96 20.76 59.56
N LEU A 119 -9.75 20.79 60.62
CA LEU A 119 -9.92 19.64 61.52
C LEU A 119 -10.61 18.47 60.82
N ASP A 120 -11.57 18.71 59.93
CA ASP A 120 -12.21 17.66 59.14
C ASP A 120 -11.24 17.09 58.11
N GLN A 121 -10.43 17.93 57.46
CA GLN A 121 -9.33 17.46 56.60
C GLN A 121 -8.30 16.65 57.40
N VAL A 122 -7.90 17.10 58.58
CA VAL A 122 -6.99 16.37 59.47
C VAL A 122 -7.63 15.09 60.00
N ARG A 123 -8.94 15.07 60.26
CA ARG A 123 -9.68 13.86 60.66
C ARG A 123 -9.80 12.86 59.52
N VAL A 124 -10.02 13.32 58.29
CA VAL A 124 -10.03 12.46 57.09
C VAL A 124 -8.61 11.92 56.81
N MET A 125 -7.57 12.76 56.94
CA MET A 125 -6.17 12.32 56.83
C MET A 125 -5.75 11.39 57.99
N GLY A 126 -6.36 11.58 59.17
CA GLY A 126 -6.15 10.77 60.37
C GLY A 126 -7.04 9.54 60.48
N ASP A 127 -8.01 9.38 59.57
CA ASP A 127 -8.85 8.19 59.48
C ASP A 127 -8.09 7.10 58.70
N PRO A 128 -7.58 6.07 59.39
CA PRO A 128 -6.82 5.01 58.74
C PRO A 128 -7.68 4.23 57.74
N SER A 129 -9.01 4.23 57.87
CA SER A 129 -9.90 3.51 56.96
C SER A 129 -10.06 4.23 55.61
N ALA A 130 -10.20 5.56 55.62
CA ALA A 130 -10.23 6.38 54.41
C ALA A 130 -8.90 6.29 53.64
N MET A 131 -7.77 6.38 54.36
CA MET A 131 -6.44 6.21 53.76
C MET A 131 -6.21 4.81 53.18
N GLN A 132 -6.73 3.76 53.82
CA GLN A 132 -6.66 2.39 53.28
C GLN A 132 -7.52 2.22 52.03
N ALA A 133 -8.71 2.84 51.97
CA ALA A 133 -9.56 2.81 50.79
C ALA A 133 -8.91 3.53 49.59
N GLU A 134 -8.31 4.71 49.81
CA GLU A 134 -7.55 5.43 48.79
C GLU A 134 -6.32 4.63 48.33
N LEU A 135 -5.57 4.02 49.25
CA LEU A 135 -4.44 3.16 48.88
C LEU A 135 -4.90 1.94 48.08
N ALA A 136 -6.03 1.31 48.43
CA ALA A 136 -6.61 0.22 47.66
C ALA A 136 -7.04 0.68 46.24
N SER A 137 -7.63 1.87 46.12
CA SER A 137 -7.98 2.48 44.85
C SER A 137 -6.75 2.77 43.98
N VAL A 138 -5.73 3.44 44.53
CA VAL A 138 -4.48 3.73 43.83
C VAL A 138 -3.75 2.46 43.43
N THR A 139 -3.70 1.44 44.30
CA THR A 139 -3.03 0.17 43.98
C THR A 139 -3.79 -0.64 42.93
N THR A 140 -5.13 -0.58 42.90
CA THR A 140 -5.92 -1.21 41.83
C THR A 140 -5.76 -0.47 40.51
N SER A 141 -5.78 0.87 40.50
CA SER A 141 -5.48 1.69 39.32
C SER A 141 -4.08 1.41 38.78
N ALA A 142 -3.07 1.42 39.65
CA ALA A 142 -1.68 1.14 39.26
C ALA A 142 -1.48 -0.28 38.70
N ARG A 143 -2.22 -1.28 39.21
CA ARG A 143 -2.21 -2.64 38.65
C ARG A 143 -2.86 -2.68 37.27
N ALA A 144 -3.99 -2.01 37.08
CA ALA A 144 -4.67 -1.92 35.79
C ALA A 144 -3.78 -1.23 34.75
N GLU A 145 -3.13 -0.12 35.10
CA GLU A 145 -2.17 0.58 34.24
C GLU A 145 -0.97 -0.31 33.89
N ALA A 146 -0.42 -1.06 34.86
CA ALA A 146 0.68 -1.98 34.62
C ALA A 146 0.28 -3.17 33.71
N GLU A 147 -0.93 -3.69 33.85
CA GLU A 147 -1.48 -4.74 32.97
C GLU A 147 -1.70 -4.21 31.55
N GLN A 148 -2.24 -3.01 31.41
CA GLN A 148 -2.40 -2.35 30.11
C GLN A 148 -1.04 -2.13 29.43
N ALA A 149 -0.05 -1.59 30.14
CA ALA A 149 1.29 -1.37 29.60
C ALA A 149 1.97 -2.69 29.16
N ARG A 150 1.76 -3.78 29.91
CA ARG A 150 2.26 -5.11 29.52
C ARG A 150 1.55 -5.65 28.28
N ALA A 151 0.24 -5.43 28.16
CA ALA A 151 -0.53 -5.85 26.99
C ALA A 151 -0.08 -5.09 25.73
N GLU A 152 0.14 -3.78 25.84
CA GLU A 152 0.67 -2.93 24.77
C GLU A 152 2.09 -3.36 24.36
N ALA A 153 2.98 -3.61 25.32
CA ALA A 153 4.33 -4.11 25.05
C ALA A 153 4.30 -5.47 24.33
N ALA A 154 3.46 -6.41 24.79
CA ALA A 154 3.30 -7.71 24.14
C ALA A 154 2.70 -7.59 22.73
N ALA A 155 1.81 -6.63 22.50
CA ALA A 155 1.28 -6.35 21.15
C ALA A 155 2.36 -5.77 20.22
N ALA A 156 3.20 -4.86 20.73
CA ALA A 156 4.32 -4.30 19.98
C ALA A 156 5.37 -5.37 19.62
N ASP A 157 5.69 -6.29 20.54
CA ASP A 157 6.60 -7.41 20.26
C ASP A 157 6.03 -8.37 19.20
N ARG A 158 4.73 -8.70 19.27
CA ARG A 158 4.07 -9.50 18.23
C ARG A 158 4.09 -8.80 16.88
N ALA A 159 3.84 -7.50 16.84
CA ALA A 159 3.91 -6.71 15.61
C ALA A 159 5.33 -6.69 15.02
N ARG A 160 6.37 -6.56 15.86
CA ARG A 160 7.78 -6.63 15.44
C ARG A 160 8.11 -7.99 14.82
N LEU A 161 7.77 -9.09 15.49
CA LEU A 161 8.03 -10.44 14.99
C LEU A 161 7.28 -10.74 13.68
N ALA A 162 6.03 -10.26 13.56
CA ALA A 162 5.26 -10.38 12.32
C ALA A 162 5.93 -9.61 11.17
N ALA A 163 6.42 -8.39 11.43
CA ALA A 163 7.13 -7.59 10.43
C ALA A 163 8.47 -8.23 10.03
N GLU A 164 9.23 -8.79 10.97
CA GLU A 164 10.47 -9.53 10.70
C GLU A 164 10.20 -10.78 9.85
N THR A 165 9.14 -11.53 10.16
CA THR A 165 8.74 -12.72 9.40
C THR A 165 8.30 -12.34 7.98
N ALA A 166 7.50 -11.28 7.82
CA ALA A 166 7.09 -10.78 6.51
C ALA A 166 8.29 -10.30 5.68
N ARG A 167 9.27 -9.65 6.31
CA ARG A 167 10.51 -9.24 5.64
C ARG A 167 11.34 -10.44 5.20
N ALA A 168 11.51 -11.45 6.06
CA ALA A 168 12.24 -12.67 5.71
C ALA A 168 11.56 -13.43 4.56
N ALA A 169 10.23 -13.50 4.54
CA ALA A 169 9.46 -14.07 3.44
C ALA A 169 9.69 -13.29 2.12
N ALA A 170 9.61 -11.95 2.16
CA ALA A 170 9.85 -11.12 0.98
C ALA A 170 11.31 -11.20 0.47
N GLU A 171 12.29 -11.42 1.36
CA GLU A 171 13.68 -11.65 0.98
C GLU A 171 13.86 -13.04 0.35
N ALA A 172 13.17 -14.07 0.84
CA ALA A 172 13.13 -15.40 0.22
C ALA A 172 12.47 -15.38 -1.16
N ASP A 173 11.30 -14.74 -1.30
CA ASP A 173 10.60 -14.59 -2.58
C ASP A 173 11.47 -13.88 -3.64
N ARG A 174 12.28 -12.90 -3.21
CA ARG A 174 13.23 -12.21 -4.10
C ARG A 174 14.37 -13.13 -4.53
N ALA A 175 14.93 -13.93 -3.60
CA ALA A 175 15.97 -14.89 -3.93
C ALA A 175 15.47 -15.95 -4.92
N ASP A 176 14.27 -16.49 -4.69
CA ASP A 176 13.64 -17.46 -5.61
C ASP A 176 13.39 -16.84 -7.00
N ALA A 177 12.99 -15.55 -7.06
CA ALA A 177 12.83 -14.83 -8.32
C ALA A 177 14.17 -14.60 -9.05
N ASP A 178 15.23 -14.25 -8.32
CA ASP A 178 16.57 -14.05 -8.89
C ASP A 178 17.13 -15.38 -9.42
N ASP A 179 16.93 -16.50 -8.69
CA ASP A 179 17.31 -17.84 -9.13
C ASP A 179 16.54 -18.25 -10.40
N ALA A 180 15.23 -18.00 -10.46
CA ALA A 180 14.42 -18.27 -11.65
C ALA A 180 14.86 -17.45 -12.88
N VAL A 181 15.29 -16.19 -12.67
CA VAL A 181 15.87 -15.37 -13.73
C VAL A 181 17.20 -15.96 -14.20
N ALA A 182 18.08 -16.36 -13.28
CA ALA A 182 19.37 -16.97 -13.60
C ALA A 182 19.21 -18.28 -14.40
N GLU A 183 18.27 -19.15 -14.00
CA GLU A 183 17.92 -20.35 -14.75
C GLU A 183 17.40 -20.04 -16.16
N ALA A 184 16.52 -19.05 -16.30
CA ALA A 184 16.01 -18.62 -17.60
C ALA A 184 17.11 -18.06 -18.52
N GLU A 185 18.08 -17.32 -17.97
CA GLU A 185 19.24 -16.85 -18.72
C GLU A 185 20.16 -17.98 -19.15
N GLN A 186 20.36 -19.00 -18.31
CA GLN A 186 21.13 -20.19 -18.65
C GLN A 186 20.46 -20.98 -19.79
N VAL A 187 19.13 -21.19 -19.72
CA VAL A 187 18.37 -21.85 -20.79
C VAL A 187 18.49 -21.06 -22.09
N ARG A 188 18.37 -19.72 -22.04
CA ARG A 188 18.56 -18.86 -23.22
C ARG A 188 19.96 -19.01 -23.81
N ALA A 189 21.00 -18.98 -22.98
CA ALA A 189 22.38 -19.12 -23.44
C ALA A 189 22.65 -20.49 -24.09
N VAL A 190 22.10 -21.57 -23.54
CA VAL A 190 22.17 -22.91 -24.14
C VAL A 190 21.45 -22.94 -25.49
N ALA A 191 20.23 -22.40 -25.57
CA ALA A 191 19.47 -22.35 -26.82
C ALA A 191 20.16 -21.50 -27.90
N GLU A 192 20.79 -20.38 -27.53
CA GLU A 192 21.59 -19.56 -28.45
C GLU A 192 22.83 -20.30 -28.97
N ALA A 193 23.53 -21.03 -28.09
CA ALA A 193 24.67 -21.86 -28.46
C ALA A 193 24.26 -23.01 -29.40
N GLU A 194 23.17 -23.71 -29.11
CA GLU A 194 22.62 -24.75 -29.98
C GLU A 194 22.20 -24.19 -31.34
N ALA A 195 21.59 -23.01 -31.37
CA ALA A 195 21.23 -22.34 -32.63
C ALA A 195 22.46 -21.96 -33.46
N GLU A 196 23.56 -21.54 -32.83
CA GLU A 196 24.81 -21.25 -33.53
C GLU A 196 25.48 -22.52 -34.07
N VAL A 197 25.47 -23.62 -33.30
CA VAL A 197 25.93 -24.94 -33.77
C VAL A 197 25.10 -25.39 -34.97
N ALA A 198 23.78 -25.22 -34.92
CA ALA A 198 22.90 -25.56 -36.05
C ALA A 198 23.18 -24.69 -37.29
N ARG A 199 23.40 -23.37 -37.13
CA ARG A 199 23.76 -22.46 -38.23
C ARG A 199 25.10 -22.84 -38.86
N THR A 200 26.11 -23.13 -38.06
CA THR A 200 27.44 -23.53 -38.56
C THR A 200 27.40 -24.88 -39.25
N ALA A 201 26.65 -25.85 -38.73
CA ALA A 201 26.42 -27.14 -39.38
C ALA A 201 25.67 -26.99 -40.72
N ALA A 202 24.63 -26.14 -40.78
CA ALA A 202 23.90 -25.85 -42.02
C ALA A 202 24.79 -25.16 -43.07
N ALA A 203 25.62 -24.21 -42.66
CA ALA A 203 26.58 -23.56 -43.55
C ALA A 203 27.62 -24.55 -44.09
N ALA A 204 28.15 -25.45 -43.24
CA ALA A 204 29.07 -26.50 -43.65
C ALA A 204 28.41 -27.48 -44.64
N ALA A 205 27.15 -27.87 -44.40
CA ALA A 205 26.39 -28.73 -45.31
C ALA A 205 26.10 -28.05 -46.66
N SER A 206 25.85 -26.74 -46.67
CA SER A 206 25.71 -25.97 -47.92
C SER A 206 27.02 -25.95 -48.70
N ALA A 207 28.15 -25.71 -48.04
CA ALA A 207 29.45 -25.68 -48.68
C ALA A 207 29.85 -27.06 -49.26
N THR A 208 29.56 -28.15 -48.56
CA THR A 208 29.81 -29.50 -49.09
C THR A 208 28.91 -29.83 -50.28
N ALA A 209 27.64 -29.39 -50.26
CA ALA A 209 26.73 -29.53 -51.39
C ALA A 209 27.21 -28.76 -52.62
N GLU A 210 27.64 -27.50 -52.46
CA GLU A 210 28.21 -26.68 -53.53
C GLU A 210 29.48 -27.31 -54.12
N GLN A 211 30.37 -27.84 -53.27
CA GLN A 211 31.56 -28.55 -53.72
C GLN A 211 31.22 -29.83 -54.49
N ALA A 212 30.22 -30.59 -54.04
CA ALA A 212 29.75 -31.78 -54.74
C ALA A 212 29.16 -31.42 -56.12
N GLU A 213 28.40 -30.33 -56.22
CA GLU A 213 27.86 -29.85 -57.49
C GLU A 213 28.97 -29.38 -58.44
N ALA A 214 29.98 -28.67 -57.94
CA ALA A 214 31.13 -28.26 -58.74
C ALA A 214 31.88 -29.46 -59.34
N ARG A 215 32.17 -30.49 -58.51
CA ARG A 215 32.78 -31.75 -58.97
C ARG A 215 31.91 -32.49 -59.97
N TYR A 216 30.59 -32.46 -59.80
CA TYR A 216 29.66 -33.05 -60.75
C TYR A 216 29.72 -32.34 -62.11
N ARG A 217 29.74 -31.00 -62.12
CA ARG A 217 29.87 -30.22 -63.37
C ARG A 217 31.20 -30.48 -64.08
N GLU A 218 32.30 -30.59 -63.34
CA GLU A 218 33.62 -30.95 -63.87
C GLU A 218 33.59 -32.34 -64.53
N THR A 219 33.11 -33.36 -63.83
CA THR A 219 33.04 -34.72 -64.39
C THR A 219 32.12 -34.83 -65.62
N VAL A 220 31.03 -34.04 -65.68
CA VAL A 220 30.19 -33.95 -66.88
C VAL A 220 30.93 -33.27 -68.04
N SER A 221 31.75 -32.26 -67.77
CA SER A 221 32.60 -31.61 -68.77
C SER A 221 33.65 -32.57 -69.33
N ASP A 222 34.37 -33.29 -68.47
CA ASP A 222 35.38 -34.28 -68.86
C ASP A 222 34.77 -35.41 -69.70
N LEU A 223 33.56 -35.86 -69.33
CA LEU A 223 32.82 -36.86 -70.11
C LEU A 223 32.41 -36.31 -71.48
N HIS A 224 32.08 -35.02 -71.58
CA HIS A 224 31.78 -34.39 -72.87
C HIS A 224 33.03 -34.28 -73.75
N GLU A 225 34.18 -33.88 -73.19
CA GLU A 225 35.46 -33.80 -73.90
C GLU A 225 35.93 -35.18 -74.39
N SER A 226 35.88 -36.20 -73.53
CA SER A 226 36.24 -37.57 -73.92
C SER A 226 35.34 -38.13 -75.02
N ARG A 227 34.03 -37.84 -75.00
CA ARG A 227 33.11 -38.18 -76.10
C ARG A 227 33.50 -37.50 -77.41
N GLN A 228 33.82 -36.22 -77.38
CA GLN A 228 34.31 -35.51 -78.57
C GLN A 228 35.63 -36.09 -79.08
N GLN A 229 36.52 -36.51 -78.18
CA GLN A 229 37.79 -37.12 -78.55
C GLN A 229 37.58 -38.48 -79.22
N VAL A 230 36.67 -39.32 -78.70
CA VAL A 230 36.28 -40.59 -79.33
C VAL A 230 35.70 -40.32 -80.73
N GLU A 231 34.80 -39.35 -80.87
CA GLU A 231 34.20 -39.01 -82.16
C GLU A 231 35.25 -38.54 -83.19
N ARG A 232 36.25 -37.74 -82.76
CA ARG A 232 37.38 -37.35 -83.61
C ARG A 232 38.22 -38.55 -84.03
N LEU A 233 38.53 -39.46 -83.10
CA LEU A 233 39.29 -40.67 -83.41
C LEU A 233 38.53 -41.59 -84.37
N GLU A 234 37.21 -41.69 -84.24
CA GLU A 234 36.36 -42.43 -85.18
C GLU A 234 36.38 -41.80 -86.58
N GLN A 235 36.33 -40.47 -86.68
CA GLN A 235 36.45 -39.75 -87.95
C GLN A 235 37.83 -39.93 -88.59
N ASP A 236 38.91 -39.84 -87.79
CA ASP A 236 40.28 -40.04 -88.25
C ASP A 236 40.51 -41.48 -88.74
N LEU A 237 39.95 -42.47 -88.02
CA LEU A 237 39.98 -43.88 -88.43
C LEU A 237 39.21 -44.09 -89.73
N ALA A 238 38.01 -43.54 -89.85
CA ALA A 238 37.23 -43.61 -91.09
C ALA A 238 37.99 -42.99 -92.28
N ALA A 239 38.61 -41.83 -92.07
CA ALA A 239 39.44 -41.17 -93.09
C ALA A 239 40.69 -41.99 -93.44
N ALA A 240 41.33 -42.63 -92.46
CA ALA A 240 42.47 -43.52 -92.69
C ALA A 240 42.06 -44.77 -93.50
N LEU A 241 40.91 -45.39 -93.18
CA LEU A 241 40.36 -46.51 -93.93
C LEU A 241 40.02 -46.12 -95.37
N SER A 242 39.36 -44.99 -95.60
CA SER A 242 39.10 -44.50 -96.96
C SER A 242 40.38 -44.19 -97.74
N ARG A 243 41.43 -43.66 -97.10
CA ARG A 243 42.75 -43.49 -97.74
C ARG A 243 43.41 -44.82 -98.08
N ALA A 244 43.29 -45.82 -97.20
CA ALA A 244 43.80 -47.16 -97.45
C ALA A 244 43.09 -47.83 -98.63
N GLU A 245 41.75 -47.75 -98.69
CA GLU A 245 40.94 -48.26 -99.81
C GLU A 245 41.30 -47.56 -101.14
N LEU A 246 41.46 -46.23 -101.14
CA LEU A 246 41.91 -45.49 -102.32
C LEU A 246 43.35 -45.87 -102.72
N GLY A 247 44.22 -46.11 -101.74
CA GLY A 247 45.57 -46.61 -101.95
C GLY A 247 45.59 -48.01 -102.56
N GLU A 248 44.74 -48.91 -102.08
CA GLU A 248 44.56 -50.26 -102.62
C GLU A 248 43.99 -50.23 -104.04
N GLN A 249 42.96 -49.41 -104.30
CA GLN A 249 42.44 -49.20 -105.66
C GLN A 249 43.50 -48.61 -106.60
N ALA A 250 44.32 -47.68 -106.13
CA ALA A 250 45.43 -47.14 -106.90
C ALA A 250 46.52 -48.19 -107.15
N ALA A 251 46.80 -49.06 -106.18
CA ALA A 251 47.73 -50.19 -106.32
C ALA A 251 47.21 -51.23 -107.31
N VAL A 252 45.93 -51.60 -107.25
CA VAL A 252 45.27 -52.49 -108.23
C VAL A 252 45.28 -51.86 -109.63
N THR A 253 45.05 -50.54 -109.74
CA THR A 253 45.10 -49.84 -111.03
C THR A 253 46.54 -49.73 -111.56
N GLN A 254 47.53 -49.53 -110.68
CA GLN A 254 48.94 -49.57 -111.05
C GLN A 254 49.38 -50.98 -111.43
N GLN A 255 48.90 -52.00 -110.73
CA GLN A 255 49.17 -53.41 -111.02
C GLN A 255 48.55 -53.80 -112.36
N ALA A 256 47.31 -53.40 -112.65
CA ALA A 256 46.70 -53.59 -113.98
C ALA A 256 47.45 -52.84 -115.09
N ARG A 257 48.00 -51.64 -114.81
CA ARG A 257 48.88 -50.91 -115.74
C ARG A 257 50.26 -51.56 -115.88
N ALA A 258 50.79 -52.17 -114.83
CA ALA A 258 52.05 -52.89 -114.83
C ALA A 258 51.92 -54.21 -115.59
N GLU A 259 50.85 -54.98 -115.37
CA GLU A 259 50.49 -56.21 -116.09
C GLU A 259 50.20 -55.92 -117.58
N ALA A 260 49.58 -54.79 -117.91
CA ALA A 260 49.42 -54.32 -119.30
C ALA A 260 50.75 -53.86 -119.94
N ALA A 261 51.68 -53.33 -119.14
CA ALA A 261 53.04 -52.98 -119.59
C ALA A 261 54.00 -54.18 -119.61
N GLU A 262 53.62 -55.30 -118.99
CA GLU A 262 54.36 -56.56 -118.92
C GLU A 262 53.98 -57.49 -120.08
N THR A 263 52.70 -57.51 -120.48
CA THR A 263 52.26 -58.19 -121.71
C THR A 263 52.89 -57.62 -123.00
N ASP A 264 53.30 -56.34 -122.99
CA ASP A 264 54.06 -55.71 -124.10
C ASP A 264 55.59 -55.94 -124.00
N ARG A 265 56.09 -56.38 -122.84
CA ARG A 265 57.52 -56.58 -122.55
C ARG A 265 57.95 -58.04 -122.67
N ASP A 266 57.06 -58.98 -122.39
CA ASP A 266 57.28 -60.43 -122.52
C ASP A 266 57.47 -60.90 -123.97
N ARG A 267 57.12 -60.05 -124.94
CA ARG A 267 57.39 -60.28 -126.37
C ARG A 267 58.84 -59.97 -126.79
N LEU A 268 59.63 -59.27 -125.97
CA LEU A 268 60.98 -58.78 -126.35
C LEU A 268 62.12 -59.22 -125.44
N ALA A 269 61.90 -60.14 -124.49
CA ALA A 269 62.98 -60.54 -123.59
C ALA A 269 62.86 -61.98 -123.06
N GLY A 270 62.75 -62.96 -123.96
CA GLY A 270 63.72 -64.05 -123.81
C GLY A 270 65.11 -63.42 -123.87
N GLU A 271 66.04 -63.79 -123.02
CA GLU A 271 67.37 -63.17 -123.09
C GLU A 271 68.08 -63.21 -121.71
N LEU A 272 67.69 -64.16 -120.86
CA LEU A 272 68.57 -65.01 -120.03
C LEU A 272 69.41 -64.41 -118.88
N THR A 273 69.40 -63.10 -118.61
CA THR A 273 70.28 -62.53 -117.55
C THR A 273 69.54 -61.81 -116.42
N ALA A 274 68.23 -61.61 -116.53
CA ALA A 274 67.43 -60.87 -115.54
C ALA A 274 66.67 -61.75 -114.53
N ALA A 275 66.81 -63.07 -114.60
CA ALA A 275 66.07 -64.02 -113.75
C ALA A 275 66.72 -64.22 -112.37
N THR A 276 68.04 -64.08 -112.24
CA THR A 276 68.76 -64.27 -110.97
C THR A 276 68.81 -63.00 -110.10
N ALA A 277 68.74 -61.80 -110.67
CA ALA A 277 68.73 -60.54 -109.89
C ALA A 277 67.32 -60.06 -109.46
N ARG A 278 66.25 -60.71 -109.93
CA ARG A 278 64.86 -60.43 -109.53
C ARG A 278 64.44 -61.22 -108.29
N GLY A 279 64.90 -62.47 -108.15
CA GLY A 279 64.68 -63.27 -106.94
C GLY A 279 65.26 -62.65 -105.68
N ASP A 280 66.48 -62.10 -105.74
CA ASP A 280 67.15 -61.51 -104.56
C ASP A 280 66.47 -60.21 -104.08
N ARG A 281 65.92 -59.40 -105.00
CA ARG A 281 65.20 -58.15 -104.65
C ARG A 281 63.74 -58.39 -104.28
N GLU A 282 63.12 -59.45 -104.78
CA GLU A 282 61.80 -59.88 -104.34
C GLU A 282 61.87 -60.56 -102.97
N ALA A 283 62.96 -61.28 -102.65
CA ALA A 283 63.23 -61.79 -101.32
C ALA A 283 63.46 -60.66 -100.30
N GLU A 284 64.29 -59.64 -100.60
CA GLU A 284 64.46 -58.48 -99.70
C GLU A 284 63.16 -57.65 -99.54
N ARG A 285 62.34 -57.52 -100.59
CA ARG A 285 61.05 -56.83 -100.49
C ARG A 285 60.01 -57.63 -99.71
N ALA A 286 60.01 -58.96 -99.86
CA ALA A 286 59.15 -59.84 -99.07
C ALA A 286 59.56 -59.80 -97.59
N GLU A 287 60.87 -59.83 -97.28
CA GLU A 287 61.36 -59.67 -95.90
C GLU A 287 61.04 -58.30 -95.32
N LEU A 288 61.19 -57.21 -96.07
CA LEU A 288 60.80 -55.86 -95.62
C LEU A 288 59.28 -55.71 -95.46
N ALA A 289 58.48 -56.35 -96.31
CA ALA A 289 57.02 -56.36 -96.21
C ALA A 289 56.53 -57.21 -95.03
N GLU A 290 57.17 -58.36 -94.76
CA GLU A 290 56.91 -59.16 -93.56
C GLU A 290 57.33 -58.41 -92.29
N ALA A 291 58.50 -57.76 -92.29
CA ALA A 291 58.93 -56.94 -91.17
C ALA A 291 58.00 -55.75 -90.92
N ALA A 292 57.50 -55.10 -91.98
CA ALA A 292 56.53 -54.00 -91.87
C ALA A 292 55.15 -54.50 -91.41
N ALA A 293 54.69 -55.65 -91.90
CA ALA A 293 53.42 -56.26 -91.49
C ALA A 293 53.48 -56.74 -90.03
N GLU A 294 54.62 -57.27 -89.59
CA GLU A 294 54.87 -57.66 -88.21
C GLU A 294 54.96 -56.44 -87.29
N HIS A 295 55.64 -55.37 -87.71
CA HIS A 295 55.66 -54.11 -86.97
C HIS A 295 54.26 -53.48 -86.86
N LEU A 296 53.45 -53.53 -87.91
CA LEU A 296 52.06 -53.04 -87.89
C LEU A 296 51.18 -53.90 -86.96
N ARG A 297 51.35 -55.23 -86.98
CA ARG A 297 50.69 -56.15 -86.05
C ARG A 297 51.04 -55.83 -84.60
N GLN A 298 52.33 -55.68 -84.31
CA GLN A 298 52.81 -55.30 -82.97
C GLN A 298 52.26 -53.93 -82.53
N HIS A 299 52.16 -52.96 -83.44
CA HIS A 299 51.59 -51.65 -83.14
C HIS A 299 50.08 -51.71 -82.87
N ILE A 300 49.33 -52.50 -83.66
CA ILE A 300 47.89 -52.71 -83.45
C ILE A 300 47.63 -53.47 -82.14
N GLU A 301 48.43 -54.49 -81.82
CA GLU A 301 48.33 -55.23 -80.56
C GLU A 301 48.64 -54.32 -79.36
N ALA A 302 49.66 -53.46 -79.47
CA ALA A 302 49.97 -52.47 -78.44
C ALA A 302 48.82 -51.45 -78.24
N GLN A 303 48.26 -50.91 -79.33
CA GLN A 303 47.11 -49.99 -79.26
C GLN A 303 45.85 -50.68 -78.72
N ALA A 304 45.61 -51.94 -79.07
CA ALA A 304 44.49 -52.72 -78.55
C ALA A 304 44.64 -52.98 -77.05
N ALA A 305 45.86 -53.24 -76.56
CA ALA A 305 46.15 -53.39 -75.14
C ALA A 305 45.93 -52.08 -74.37
N GLU A 306 46.41 -50.94 -74.89
CA GLU A 306 46.21 -49.61 -74.29
C GLU A 306 44.72 -49.22 -74.26
N LEU A 307 43.96 -49.50 -75.32
CA LEU A 307 42.51 -49.31 -75.36
C LEU A 307 41.76 -50.24 -74.40
N ALA A 308 42.24 -51.47 -74.19
CA ALA A 308 41.66 -52.38 -73.21
C ALA A 308 41.90 -51.89 -71.77
N GLU A 309 43.09 -51.37 -71.48
CA GLU A 309 43.46 -50.81 -70.18
C GLU A 309 42.64 -49.54 -69.86
N THR A 310 42.55 -48.60 -70.80
CA THR A 310 41.73 -47.38 -70.63
C THR A 310 40.24 -47.68 -70.46
N ARG A 311 39.69 -48.67 -71.19
CA ARG A 311 38.31 -49.14 -70.99
C ARG A 311 38.11 -49.81 -69.63
N ALA A 312 39.11 -50.55 -69.13
CA ALA A 312 39.05 -51.14 -67.80
C ALA A 312 39.07 -50.06 -66.71
N ALA A 313 39.92 -49.05 -66.84
CA ALA A 313 39.97 -47.89 -65.95
C ALA A 313 38.65 -47.11 -65.94
N ALA A 314 38.10 -46.78 -67.11
CA ALA A 314 36.82 -46.07 -67.23
C ALA A 314 35.65 -46.87 -66.63
N ARG A 315 35.65 -48.20 -66.76
CA ARG A 315 34.64 -49.06 -66.11
C ARG A 315 34.79 -49.07 -64.59
N ALA A 316 36.01 -49.09 -64.08
CA ALA A 316 36.28 -49.01 -62.64
C ALA A 316 35.84 -47.66 -62.05
N GLU A 317 36.10 -46.56 -62.76
CA GLU A 317 35.66 -45.22 -62.36
C GLU A 317 34.14 -45.07 -62.40
N ALA A 318 33.47 -45.59 -63.44
CA ALA A 318 32.02 -45.61 -63.53
C ALA A 318 31.37 -46.43 -62.40
N ALA A 319 31.96 -47.58 -62.05
CA ALA A 319 31.52 -48.37 -60.90
C ALA A 319 31.71 -47.60 -59.58
N ALA A 320 32.84 -46.92 -59.40
CA ALA A 320 33.11 -46.10 -58.21
C ALA A 320 32.20 -44.86 -58.13
N ALA A 321 31.83 -44.25 -59.25
CA ALA A 321 30.85 -43.17 -59.30
C ALA A 321 29.44 -43.67 -58.93
N THR A 322 29.06 -44.85 -59.42
CA THR A 322 27.77 -45.48 -59.10
C THR A 322 27.67 -45.78 -57.60
N ALA A 323 28.71 -46.37 -57.01
CA ALA A 323 28.76 -46.61 -55.56
C ALA A 323 28.64 -45.31 -54.74
N ARG A 324 29.29 -44.22 -55.19
CA ARG A 324 29.16 -42.89 -54.55
C ARG A 324 27.73 -42.34 -54.62
N ILE A 325 27.05 -42.50 -55.75
CA ILE A 325 25.64 -42.09 -55.91
C ILE A 325 24.74 -42.89 -54.97
N ASP A 326 24.96 -44.20 -54.83
CA ASP A 326 24.18 -45.04 -53.93
C ASP A 326 24.37 -44.65 -52.46
N THR A 327 25.61 -44.32 -52.05
CA THR A 327 25.89 -43.78 -50.72
C THR A 327 25.17 -42.46 -50.49
N LEU A 328 25.34 -41.48 -51.39
CA LEU A 328 24.67 -40.17 -51.26
C LEU A 328 23.15 -40.28 -51.25
N THR A 329 22.59 -41.20 -52.03
CA THR A 329 21.14 -41.45 -52.05
C THR A 329 20.66 -42.05 -50.73
N THR A 330 21.47 -42.91 -50.11
CA THR A 330 21.19 -43.49 -48.79
C THR A 330 21.26 -42.41 -47.71
N ASP A 331 22.31 -41.58 -47.73
CA ASP A 331 22.47 -40.46 -46.79
C ASP A 331 21.33 -39.44 -46.92
N LEU A 332 20.90 -39.13 -48.14
CA LEU A 332 19.76 -38.24 -48.37
C LEU A 332 18.44 -38.81 -47.82
N ARG A 333 18.22 -40.13 -47.92
CA ARG A 333 17.04 -40.77 -47.31
C ARG A 333 17.12 -40.75 -45.78
N ALA A 334 18.31 -40.97 -45.20
CA ALA A 334 18.51 -40.86 -43.76
C ALA A 334 18.23 -39.44 -43.27
N ALA A 335 18.83 -38.43 -43.91
CA ALA A 335 18.62 -37.01 -43.57
C ALA A 335 17.14 -36.58 -43.68
N ARG A 336 16.40 -37.09 -44.67
CA ARG A 336 14.94 -36.85 -44.77
C ARG A 336 14.17 -37.46 -43.60
N THR A 337 14.53 -38.67 -43.20
CA THR A 337 13.91 -39.35 -42.05
C THR A 337 14.21 -38.59 -40.75
N ASP A 338 15.43 -38.09 -40.59
CA ASP A 338 15.83 -37.28 -39.43
C ASP A 338 15.07 -35.94 -39.41
N LEU A 339 14.89 -35.30 -40.57
CA LEU A 339 14.12 -34.07 -40.71
C LEU A 339 12.63 -34.29 -40.36
N ASP A 340 12.02 -35.38 -40.84
CA ASP A 340 10.63 -35.73 -40.51
C ASP A 340 10.47 -36.01 -39.01
N THR A 341 11.48 -36.65 -38.40
CA THR A 341 11.52 -36.88 -36.95
C THR A 341 11.62 -35.57 -36.18
N ALA A 342 12.48 -34.64 -36.63
CA ALA A 342 12.61 -33.31 -36.04
C ALA A 342 11.32 -32.48 -36.19
N HIS A 343 10.66 -32.54 -37.35
CA HIS A 343 9.34 -31.91 -37.55
C HIS A 343 8.27 -32.48 -36.63
N THR A 344 8.25 -33.80 -36.44
CA THR A 344 7.31 -34.44 -35.51
C THR A 344 7.57 -33.99 -34.07
N ARG A 345 8.85 -33.93 -33.67
CA ARG A 345 9.24 -33.49 -32.32
C ARG A 345 8.92 -32.01 -32.07
N THR A 346 9.17 -31.15 -33.05
CA THR A 346 8.81 -29.71 -32.96
C THR A 346 7.29 -29.51 -32.90
N ALA A 347 6.51 -30.29 -33.65
CA ALA A 347 5.05 -30.27 -33.56
C ALA A 347 4.55 -30.75 -32.17
N GLN A 348 5.17 -31.77 -31.59
CA GLN A 348 4.87 -32.25 -30.23
C GLN A 348 5.17 -31.16 -29.18
N LEU A 349 6.36 -30.56 -29.23
CA LEU A 349 6.73 -29.47 -28.32
C LEU A 349 5.81 -28.26 -28.47
N ALA A 350 5.38 -27.93 -29.70
CA ALA A 350 4.42 -26.85 -29.94
C ALA A 350 3.04 -27.16 -29.32
N ALA A 351 2.58 -28.42 -29.39
CA ALA A 351 1.34 -28.86 -28.77
C ALA A 351 1.43 -28.81 -27.23
N GLU A 352 2.54 -29.28 -26.65
CA GLU A 352 2.80 -29.21 -25.20
C GLU A 352 2.86 -27.76 -24.71
N LEU A 353 3.48 -26.84 -25.48
CA LEU A 353 3.52 -25.42 -25.17
C LEU A 353 2.13 -24.76 -25.27
N ALA A 354 1.32 -25.17 -26.24
CA ALA A 354 -0.06 -24.69 -26.35
C ALA A 354 -0.92 -25.18 -25.18
N GLU A 355 -0.76 -26.44 -24.76
CA GLU A 355 -1.44 -27.00 -23.60
C GLU A 355 -1.01 -26.32 -22.29
N SER A 356 0.29 -26.07 -22.10
CA SER A 356 0.79 -25.37 -20.90
C SER A 356 0.31 -23.92 -20.84
N ARG A 357 0.25 -23.21 -21.98
CA ARG A 357 -0.35 -21.87 -22.09
C ARG A 357 -1.85 -21.89 -21.78
N ALA A 358 -2.58 -22.89 -22.27
CA ALA A 358 -4.00 -23.04 -21.95
C ALA A 358 -4.22 -23.25 -20.45
N LYS A 359 -3.44 -24.14 -19.81
CA LYS A 359 -3.46 -24.36 -18.36
C LYS A 359 -3.12 -23.10 -17.57
N ALA A 360 -2.08 -22.37 -17.97
CA ALA A 360 -1.68 -21.12 -17.33
C ALA A 360 -2.78 -20.04 -17.45
N SER A 361 -3.41 -19.91 -18.63
CA SER A 361 -4.51 -18.97 -18.84
C SER A 361 -5.75 -19.31 -18.01
N ALA A 362 -6.07 -20.60 -17.86
CA ALA A 362 -7.17 -21.05 -17.01
C ALA A 362 -6.88 -20.80 -15.52
N ALA A 363 -5.64 -21.04 -15.07
CA ALA A 363 -5.23 -20.74 -13.71
C ALA A 363 -5.27 -19.23 -13.41
N ALA A 364 -4.85 -18.39 -14.35
CA ALA A 364 -4.94 -16.94 -14.23
C ALA A 364 -6.39 -16.46 -14.12
N ALA A 365 -7.29 -16.96 -14.97
CA ALA A 365 -8.72 -16.63 -14.91
C ALA A 365 -9.39 -17.09 -13.59
N ALA A 366 -9.00 -18.25 -13.07
CA ALA A 366 -9.46 -18.73 -11.77
C ALA A 366 -8.97 -17.83 -10.62
N ALA A 367 -7.70 -17.42 -10.65
CA ALA A 367 -7.13 -16.50 -9.67
C ALA A 367 -7.80 -15.12 -9.70
N GLU A 368 -8.08 -14.58 -10.89
CA GLU A 368 -8.80 -13.31 -11.06
C GLU A 368 -10.23 -13.40 -10.50
N THR A 369 -10.94 -14.51 -10.77
CA THR A 369 -12.29 -14.74 -10.22
C THR A 369 -12.27 -14.78 -8.69
N GLU A 370 -11.26 -15.44 -8.11
CA GLU A 370 -11.08 -15.52 -6.66
C GLU A 370 -10.71 -14.16 -6.04
N GLN A 371 -9.86 -13.37 -6.70
CA GLN A 371 -9.57 -12.00 -6.27
C GLN A 371 -10.83 -11.12 -6.27
N VAL A 372 -11.66 -11.22 -7.31
CA VAL A 372 -12.94 -10.48 -7.36
C VAL A 372 -13.88 -10.93 -6.24
N ARG A 373 -13.95 -12.24 -5.94
CA ARG A 373 -14.74 -12.78 -4.83
C ARG A 373 -14.28 -12.21 -3.48
N LEU A 374 -12.98 -12.29 -3.20
CA LEU A 374 -12.38 -11.78 -1.97
C LEU A 374 -12.53 -10.27 -1.83
N ALA A 375 -12.38 -9.51 -2.92
CA ALA A 375 -12.63 -8.07 -2.93
C ALA A 375 -14.10 -7.73 -2.64
N GLY A 376 -15.02 -8.52 -3.18
CA GLY A 376 -16.45 -8.42 -2.87
C GLY A 376 -16.75 -8.70 -1.39
N GLU A 377 -16.17 -9.74 -0.81
CA GLU A 377 -16.31 -10.09 0.61
C GLU A 377 -15.71 -9.02 1.53
N LEU A 378 -14.53 -8.48 1.19
CA LEU A 378 -13.92 -7.40 1.94
C LEU A 378 -14.80 -6.13 1.92
N THR A 379 -15.34 -5.79 0.76
CA THR A 379 -16.24 -4.64 0.61
C THR A 379 -17.51 -4.85 1.44
N ALA A 380 -18.11 -6.05 1.39
CA ALA A 380 -19.27 -6.37 2.20
C ALA A 380 -18.97 -6.30 3.72
N ALA A 381 -17.81 -6.80 4.15
CA ALA A 381 -17.36 -6.72 5.54
C ALA A 381 -17.13 -5.26 5.98
N GLN A 382 -16.56 -4.41 5.13
CA GLN A 382 -16.38 -2.98 5.40
C GLN A 382 -17.70 -2.24 5.54
N VAL A 383 -18.68 -2.52 4.66
CA VAL A 383 -20.02 -1.95 4.75
C VAL A 383 -20.74 -2.40 6.03
N ALA A 384 -20.63 -3.68 6.39
CA ALA A 384 -21.20 -4.21 7.63
C ALA A 384 -20.56 -3.55 8.87
N ALA A 385 -19.24 -3.40 8.88
CA ALA A 385 -18.52 -2.73 9.96
C ALA A 385 -18.89 -1.25 10.08
N ALA A 386 -19.06 -0.53 8.96
CA ALA A 386 -19.50 0.85 8.94
C ALA A 386 -20.95 1.00 9.44
N ALA A 387 -21.83 0.08 9.07
CA ALA A 387 -23.21 0.04 9.58
C ALA A 387 -23.23 -0.21 11.09
N GLN A 388 -22.42 -1.15 11.59
CA GLN A 388 -22.29 -1.42 13.02
C GLN A 388 -21.76 -0.20 13.77
N HIS A 389 -20.70 0.45 13.28
CA HIS A 389 -20.16 1.66 13.89
C HIS A 389 -21.19 2.79 13.95
N THR A 390 -22.03 2.93 12.91
CA THR A 390 -23.12 3.91 12.88
C THR A 390 -24.19 3.59 13.93
N ALA A 391 -24.57 2.32 14.07
CA ALA A 391 -25.51 1.86 15.09
C ALA A 391 -24.97 2.07 16.51
N ASP A 392 -23.69 1.77 16.74
CA ASP A 392 -23.02 1.98 18.02
C ASP A 392 -22.96 3.47 18.36
N THR A 393 -22.67 4.33 17.38
CA THR A 393 -22.65 5.79 17.55
C THR A 393 -24.03 6.35 17.90
N ALA A 394 -25.09 5.83 17.25
CA ALA A 394 -26.47 6.19 17.58
C ALA A 394 -26.82 5.76 19.02
N THR A 395 -26.43 4.55 19.41
CA THR A 395 -26.63 4.02 20.77
C THR A 395 -25.90 4.87 21.82
N ILE A 396 -24.63 5.23 21.56
CA ILE A 396 -23.86 6.12 22.44
C ILE A 396 -24.54 7.49 22.57
N THR A 397 -25.10 8.01 21.48
CA THR A 397 -25.79 9.31 21.49
C THR A 397 -27.09 9.25 22.31
N ASP A 398 -27.87 8.17 22.17
CA ASP A 398 -29.08 7.95 22.95
C ASP A 398 -28.76 7.80 24.45
N LEU A 399 -27.72 7.02 24.79
CA LEU A 399 -27.24 6.89 26.16
C LEU A 399 -26.79 8.23 26.75
N ARG A 400 -26.14 9.10 25.97
CA ARG A 400 -25.78 10.45 26.43
C ARG A 400 -27.01 11.30 26.73
N HIS A 401 -28.02 11.25 25.86
CA HIS A 401 -29.30 11.93 26.12
C HIS A 401 -29.96 11.43 27.39
N GLN A 402 -30.01 10.11 27.62
CA GLN A 402 -30.54 9.54 28.85
C GLN A 402 -29.76 9.99 30.10
N VAL A 403 -28.44 10.07 30.02
CA VAL A 403 -27.60 10.59 31.12
C VAL A 403 -27.88 12.07 31.39
N ASP A 404 -28.08 12.88 30.36
CA ASP A 404 -28.38 14.31 30.53
C ASP A 404 -29.80 14.53 31.07
N ASP A 405 -30.78 13.73 30.62
CA ASP A 405 -32.14 13.75 31.16
C ASP A 405 -32.17 13.34 32.63
N THR A 406 -31.44 12.27 33.00
CA THR A 406 -31.34 11.85 34.41
C THR A 406 -30.62 12.88 35.27
N ARG A 407 -29.62 13.60 34.75
CA ARG A 407 -29.01 14.75 35.43
C ARG A 407 -29.99 15.90 35.62
N ALA A 408 -30.80 16.21 34.60
CA ALA A 408 -31.82 17.25 34.69
C ALA A 408 -32.89 16.89 35.73
N GLN A 409 -33.34 15.63 35.75
CA GLN A 409 -34.25 15.10 36.77
C GLN A 409 -33.64 15.19 38.18
N ALA A 410 -32.38 14.80 38.35
CA ALA A 410 -31.69 14.92 39.63
C ALA A 410 -31.55 16.39 40.10
N ALA A 411 -31.28 17.31 39.18
CA ALA A 411 -31.24 18.74 39.46
C ALA A 411 -32.63 19.28 39.88
N ALA A 412 -33.71 18.86 39.20
CA ALA A 412 -35.07 19.23 39.55
C ALA A 412 -35.45 18.72 40.96
N VAL A 413 -35.18 17.44 41.26
CA VAL A 413 -35.40 16.87 42.60
C VAL A 413 -34.60 17.63 43.66
N THR A 414 -33.37 18.04 43.35
CA THR A 414 -32.53 18.83 44.26
C THR A 414 -33.14 20.22 44.52
N ALA A 415 -33.70 20.86 43.50
CA ALA A 415 -34.39 22.15 43.61
C ALA A 415 -35.69 22.01 44.43
N ASP A 416 -36.48 20.98 44.18
CA ASP A 416 -37.70 20.67 44.94
C ASP A 416 -37.38 20.43 46.42
N LEU A 417 -36.32 19.66 46.71
CA LEU A 417 -35.84 19.46 48.08
C LEU A 417 -35.39 20.77 48.74
N ALA A 418 -34.75 21.68 48.00
CA ALA A 418 -34.40 23.00 48.52
C ALA A 418 -35.64 23.86 48.79
N GLY A 419 -36.65 23.80 47.92
CA GLY A 419 -37.95 24.44 48.11
C GLY A 419 -38.67 23.92 49.36
N LEU A 420 -38.81 22.60 49.51
CA LEU A 420 -39.41 21.96 50.68
C LEU A 420 -38.66 22.30 51.98
N ARG A 421 -37.32 22.40 51.93
CA ARG A 421 -36.54 22.86 53.09
C ARG A 421 -36.85 24.31 53.45
N ALA A 422 -36.98 25.20 52.48
CA ALA A 422 -37.36 26.59 52.73
C ALA A 422 -38.78 26.71 53.29
N GLU A 423 -39.73 25.93 52.78
CA GLU A 423 -41.09 25.83 53.32
C GLU A 423 -41.09 25.31 54.77
N LEU A 424 -40.28 24.28 55.07
CA LEU A 424 -40.12 23.77 56.42
C LEU A 424 -39.56 24.84 57.36
N THR A 425 -38.54 25.59 56.94
CA THR A 425 -37.98 26.71 57.72
C THR A 425 -39.01 27.81 57.95
N ALA A 426 -39.80 28.16 56.94
CA ALA A 426 -40.88 29.15 57.07
C ALA A 426 -41.99 28.65 58.02
N ALA A 427 -42.38 27.38 57.93
CA ALA A 427 -43.35 26.76 58.82
C ALA A 427 -42.85 26.71 60.27
N GLN A 428 -41.56 26.43 60.48
CA GLN A 428 -40.92 26.51 61.79
C GLN A 428 -40.97 27.94 62.37
N ALA A 429 -40.63 28.96 61.57
CA ALA A 429 -40.73 30.36 61.98
C ALA A 429 -42.17 30.77 62.33
N ALA A 430 -43.15 30.33 61.54
CA ALA A 430 -44.58 30.57 61.81
C ALA A 430 -45.05 29.87 63.10
N LEU A 431 -44.58 28.65 63.36
CA LEU A 431 -44.85 27.94 64.61
C LEU A 431 -44.25 28.67 65.81
N THR A 432 -43.01 29.16 65.71
CA THR A 432 -42.37 29.97 66.76
C THR A 432 -43.16 31.26 67.02
N ALA A 433 -43.57 31.98 65.97
CA ALA A 433 -44.39 33.18 66.12
C ALA A 433 -45.76 32.87 66.76
N ALA A 434 -46.39 31.73 66.42
CA ALA A 434 -47.63 31.28 67.05
C ALA A 434 -47.43 30.89 68.52
N GLN A 435 -46.29 30.29 68.88
CA GLN A 435 -45.90 30.00 70.26
C GLN A 435 -45.64 31.27 71.06
N ASP A 436 -44.95 32.26 70.50
CA ASP A 436 -44.72 33.57 71.13
C ASP A 436 -46.05 34.29 71.37
N HIS A 437 -46.95 34.29 70.37
CA HIS A 437 -48.29 34.87 70.50
C HIS A 437 -49.17 34.13 71.52
N ALA A 438 -49.12 32.79 71.56
CA ALA A 438 -49.81 32.01 72.57
C ALA A 438 -49.26 32.28 73.98
N THR A 439 -47.94 32.43 74.12
CA THR A 439 -47.27 32.79 75.37
C THR A 439 -47.67 34.19 75.82
N ALA A 440 -47.71 35.16 74.90
CA ALA A 440 -48.22 36.51 75.17
C ALA A 440 -49.68 36.48 75.64
N ARG A 441 -50.57 35.75 74.95
CA ARG A 441 -51.98 35.57 75.37
C ARG A 441 -52.12 34.92 76.73
N ILE A 442 -51.28 33.94 77.07
CA ILE A 442 -51.29 33.32 78.40
C ILE A 442 -50.84 34.34 79.45
N THR A 443 -49.77 35.11 79.19
CA THR A 443 -49.31 36.20 80.07
C THR A 443 -50.41 37.24 80.28
N ASP A 444 -51.09 37.67 79.22
CA ASP A 444 -52.20 38.63 79.29
C ASP A 444 -53.39 38.07 80.08
N LEU A 445 -53.76 36.80 79.88
CA LEU A 445 -54.82 36.13 80.65
C LEU A 445 -54.44 35.97 82.13
N VAL A 446 -53.18 35.70 82.42
CA VAL A 446 -52.65 35.64 83.80
C VAL A 446 -52.68 37.03 84.43
N ALA A 447 -52.23 38.08 83.72
CA ALA A 447 -52.30 39.46 84.20
C ALA A 447 -53.76 39.91 84.42
N ALA A 448 -54.67 39.59 83.51
CA ALA A 448 -56.11 39.88 83.66
C ALA A 448 -56.73 39.14 84.84
N ARG A 449 -56.36 37.87 85.06
CA ARG A 449 -56.77 37.09 86.25
C ARG A 449 -56.25 37.74 87.53
N ASP A 450 -54.99 38.15 87.55
CA ASP A 450 -54.35 38.75 88.73
C ASP A 450 -54.97 40.12 89.04
N GLN A 451 -55.24 40.94 88.02
CA GLN A 451 -55.98 42.19 88.14
C GLN A 451 -57.41 41.97 88.64
N ALA A 452 -58.14 40.97 88.13
CA ALA A 452 -59.46 40.60 88.62
C ALA A 452 -59.41 40.11 90.09
N THR A 453 -58.35 39.40 90.46
CA THR A 453 -58.13 38.95 91.85
C THR A 453 -57.85 40.14 92.78
N GLU A 454 -57.06 41.11 92.33
CA GLU A 454 -56.79 42.36 93.04
C GLU A 454 -58.05 43.21 93.17
N GLN A 455 -58.85 43.36 92.11
CA GLN A 455 -60.17 44.01 92.16
C GLN A 455 -61.11 43.32 93.15
N LEU A 456 -61.13 41.98 93.19
CA LEU A 456 -61.90 41.24 94.19
C LEU A 456 -61.37 41.46 95.61
N GLN A 457 -60.06 41.62 95.80
CA GLN A 457 -59.48 41.96 97.10
C GLN A 457 -59.82 43.39 97.51
N GLN A 458 -59.73 44.36 96.58
CA GLN A 458 -60.14 45.75 96.79
C GLN A 458 -61.63 45.82 97.15
N LEU A 459 -62.52 45.18 96.39
CA LEU A 459 -63.95 45.11 96.71
C LEU A 459 -64.21 44.43 98.06
N ARG A 460 -63.43 43.42 98.45
CA ARG A 460 -63.51 42.82 99.79
C ARG A 460 -63.02 43.78 100.87
N HIS A 461 -62.00 44.57 100.60
CA HIS A 461 -61.49 45.59 101.53
C HIS A 461 -62.49 46.74 101.65
N GLU A 462 -63.03 47.25 100.56
CA GLU A 462 -64.12 48.23 100.53
C GLU A 462 -65.37 47.70 101.23
N LEU A 463 -65.75 46.43 101.04
CA LEU A 463 -66.85 45.82 101.80
C LEU A 463 -66.51 45.67 103.29
N ALA A 464 -65.25 45.42 103.64
CA ALA A 464 -64.80 45.38 105.03
C ALA A 464 -64.79 46.78 105.66
N ASP A 465 -64.36 47.81 104.92
CA ASP A 465 -64.37 49.20 105.32
C ASP A 465 -65.78 49.75 105.37
N LEU A 466 -66.65 49.44 104.42
CA LEU A 466 -68.09 49.73 104.49
C LEU A 466 -68.73 49.01 105.67
N ARG A 467 -68.33 47.76 105.97
CA ARG A 467 -68.77 47.08 107.21
C ARG A 467 -68.26 47.79 108.45
N LYS A 468 -67.03 48.29 108.46
CA LYS A 468 -66.43 49.02 109.58
C LYS A 468 -67.07 50.40 109.77
N HIS A 469 -67.33 51.12 108.69
CA HIS A 469 -68.05 52.41 108.68
C HIS A 469 -69.55 52.23 108.96
N SER A 470 -70.16 51.09 108.60
CA SER A 470 -71.53 50.73 109.02
C SER A 470 -71.61 50.20 110.45
N SER A 471 -70.49 49.75 111.01
CA SER A 471 -70.36 49.30 112.40
C SER A 471 -70.13 50.48 113.35
N ASP A 472 -69.64 51.62 112.84
CA ASP A 472 -69.46 52.87 113.59
C ASP A 472 -70.54 53.93 113.31
N ASP A 473 -71.43 53.72 112.33
CA ASP A 473 -72.54 54.63 112.02
C ASP A 473 -73.88 53.87 111.94
N LYS A 474 -74.65 54.02 113.03
CA LYS A 474 -76.11 53.81 113.17
C LYS A 474 -76.60 52.51 113.82
N THR A 475 -76.61 52.59 115.15
CA THR A 475 -77.89 52.68 115.87
C THR A 475 -79.01 53.35 115.06
N HIS A 476 -80.17 52.69 115.00
CA HIS A 476 -81.47 53.11 114.43
C HIS A 476 -81.88 52.56 113.04
N LYS A 477 -82.69 51.49 113.12
CA LYS A 477 -83.92 51.19 112.34
C LYS A 477 -84.58 52.44 111.72
N PRO A 478 -85.28 52.37 110.56
CA PRO A 478 -86.41 51.42 110.40
C PRO A 478 -86.79 50.93 108.97
N THR A 479 -87.49 49.79 108.95
CA THR A 479 -88.63 49.33 108.10
C THR A 479 -88.74 49.57 106.58
N GLN A 480 -88.85 48.41 105.90
CA GLN A 480 -89.85 47.99 104.88
C GLN A 480 -89.88 48.61 103.48
N GLY A 481 -89.82 47.73 102.45
CA GLY A 481 -90.78 47.79 101.34
C GLY A 481 -90.33 47.29 99.97
N ARG A 482 -90.95 46.18 99.51
CA ARG A 482 -91.50 45.89 98.15
C ARG A 482 -90.50 45.79 96.98
N ARG A 483 -90.35 44.61 96.36
CA ARG A 483 -91.19 43.91 95.34
C ARG A 483 -90.85 44.30 93.89
N ARG A 484 -90.78 43.27 93.05
CA ARG A 484 -91.01 43.23 91.58
C ARG A 484 -89.84 43.75 90.72
N ASP A 485 -89.51 43.22 89.55
CA ASP A 485 -90.19 42.40 88.52
C ASP A 485 -89.06 41.82 87.60
N ARG A 486 -89.18 40.60 87.01
CA ARG A 486 -89.42 40.33 85.55
C ARG A 486 -88.32 40.92 84.63
N GLU A 487 -87.69 40.24 83.67
CA GLU A 487 -88.14 39.33 82.61
C GLU A 487 -86.93 38.65 81.92
N ASP A 488 -87.22 37.48 81.32
CA ASP A 488 -86.60 36.80 80.16
C ASP A 488 -86.21 37.74 78.97
N PRO A 489 -85.64 37.28 77.80
CA PRO A 489 -85.64 35.91 77.24
C PRO A 489 -84.38 35.41 76.47
N GLN A 490 -84.46 34.11 76.17
CA GLN A 490 -83.90 33.29 75.06
C GLN A 490 -82.42 32.90 75.04
#